data_AF-A0A7C5LNP9-F1
#
_entry.id   AF-A0A7C5LNP9-F1
#
_cell.length_a   1.000
_cell.length_b   1.000
_cell.length_c   1.000
_cell.angle_alpha   90.00
_cell.angle_beta   90.00
_cell.angle_gamma   90.00
#
_symmetry.space_group_name_H-M   'P 1'
#
loop_
_entity.id
_entity.type
_entity.pdbx_description
1 polymer ?
#
loop_
_entity_poly.entity_id
_entity_poly.type
_entity_poly.pdbx_seq_one_letter_code
_entity_poly.pdbx_strand_id
1 'polypeptide(L)'
;MSDDAQLVNRRFGRRTFLKATGALGAAVAISGAGNVLLQKRDAVAQAAAPAEAKLIPTFCAMCGPSSGCGIMAKVVDGKFVGIEPFPECPTNKGKNCPKAHAAPQWVYSPERLKYPMKRVGKKGEGKFQRITWDEAITLIADKLKEQKAKYGPESLAILSPARRSYSDYLYRFLMTHGSPNYGHSGICAMQRMFTFSYTIGGVTSADYTNADLIVLWG
;
A
#
# COMPACT_ATOMS: atom_id res chain seq x y z
N MET A 1 -11.39 -24.43 -54.49
CA MET A 1 -11.59 -24.00 -53.08
C MET A 1 -10.65 -24.86 -52.21
N SER A 2 -9.32 -24.90 -52.39
CA SER A 2 -8.29 -23.84 -52.50
C SER A 2 -8.23 -22.92 -51.27
N ASP A 3 -7.13 -23.08 -50.53
CA ASP A 3 -6.32 -22.03 -49.92
C ASP A 3 -6.69 -21.36 -48.58
N ASP A 4 -6.95 -22.11 -47.50
CA ASP A 4 -6.92 -21.48 -46.15
C ASP A 4 -6.34 -22.31 -44.99
N ALA A 5 -5.95 -23.58 -45.20
CA ALA A 5 -5.55 -24.46 -44.09
C ALA A 5 -4.03 -24.52 -43.77
N GLN A 6 -3.18 -23.72 -44.43
CA GLN A 6 -1.71 -23.83 -44.26
C GLN A 6 -1.04 -22.68 -43.48
N LEU A 7 -1.76 -21.68 -42.98
CA LEU A 7 -1.11 -20.50 -42.37
C LEU A 7 -0.87 -20.58 -40.84
N VAL A 8 -1.32 -21.61 -40.13
CA VAL A 8 -1.29 -21.62 -38.64
C VAL A 8 -0.27 -22.58 -38.03
N ASN A 9 0.73 -23.07 -38.78
CA ASN A 9 1.72 -24.00 -38.20
C ASN A 9 3.18 -23.72 -38.56
N ARG A 10 3.62 -22.45 -38.43
CA ARG A 10 5.06 -22.14 -38.32
C ARG A 10 5.40 -21.89 -36.85
N ARG A 11 5.88 -22.94 -36.16
CA ARG A 11 6.53 -22.84 -34.84
C ARG A 11 7.73 -21.89 -34.92
N PHE A 12 7.54 -20.62 -34.55
CA PHE A 12 8.66 -19.74 -34.21
C PHE A 12 9.26 -20.20 -32.89
N GLY A 13 10.26 -21.08 -32.97
CA GLY A 13 10.99 -21.56 -31.80
C GLY A 13 11.84 -20.46 -31.16
N ARG A 14 12.03 -20.53 -29.84
CA ARG A 14 12.90 -19.62 -29.04
C ARG A 14 14.28 -19.40 -29.68
N ARG A 15 14.84 -20.41 -30.35
CA ARG A 15 16.11 -20.33 -31.08
C ARG A 15 16.07 -19.43 -32.32
N THR A 16 14.95 -19.39 -33.03
CA THR A 16 14.77 -18.49 -34.20
C THR A 16 14.62 -17.04 -33.75
N PHE A 17 13.91 -16.81 -32.65
CA PHE A 17 13.82 -15.48 -32.03
C PHE A 17 15.18 -14.97 -31.57
N LEU A 18 15.96 -15.80 -30.86
CA LEU A 18 17.31 -15.45 -30.39
C LEU A 18 18.29 -15.18 -31.55
N LYS A 19 18.19 -15.92 -32.66
CA LYS A 19 19.00 -15.66 -33.86
C LYS A 19 18.59 -14.34 -34.54
N ALA A 20 17.30 -14.04 -34.60
CA ALA A 20 16.78 -12.80 -35.19
C ALA A 20 17.16 -11.56 -34.36
N THR A 21 17.07 -11.64 -33.03
CA THR A 21 17.51 -10.54 -32.15
C THR A 21 19.02 -10.37 -32.11
N GLY A 22 19.80 -11.45 -32.19
CA GLY A 22 21.26 -11.40 -32.31
C GLY A 22 21.73 -10.70 -33.59
N ALA A 23 21.09 -10.99 -34.73
CA ALA A 23 21.40 -10.36 -36.02
C ALA A 23 21.03 -8.87 -36.05
N LEU A 24 19.89 -8.47 -35.44
CA LEU A 24 19.52 -7.06 -35.30
C LEU A 24 20.48 -6.30 -34.36
N GLY A 25 20.94 -6.93 -33.28
CA GLY A 25 21.90 -6.32 -32.35
C GLY A 25 23.24 -5.98 -32.99
N ALA A 26 23.73 -6.82 -33.90
CA ALA A 26 24.98 -6.58 -34.63
C ALA A 26 24.86 -5.41 -35.63
N ALA A 27 23.70 -5.23 -36.27
CA ALA A 27 23.48 -4.13 -37.22
C ALA A 27 23.45 -2.74 -36.55
N VAL A 28 22.98 -2.66 -35.29
CA VAL A 28 22.95 -1.41 -34.50
C VAL A 28 24.33 -1.02 -33.97
N ALA A 29 25.22 -1.99 -33.75
CA ALA A 29 26.59 -1.73 -33.31
C ALA A 29 27.46 -1.10 -34.42
N ILE A 30 27.18 -1.43 -35.69
CA ILE A 30 27.98 -0.97 -36.85
C ILE A 30 27.52 0.42 -37.34
N SER A 31 26.27 0.81 -37.09
CA SER A 31 25.69 2.09 -37.58
C SER A 31 26.02 3.32 -36.73
N GLY A 32 26.88 3.21 -35.70
CA GLY A 32 27.23 4.32 -34.81
C GLY A 32 26.15 4.72 -33.80
N ALA A 33 24.90 4.24 -33.94
CA ALA A 33 23.85 4.39 -32.95
C ALA A 33 24.16 3.68 -31.62
N GLY A 34 24.99 2.63 -31.65
CA GLY A 34 25.51 1.97 -30.45
C GLY A 34 26.39 2.86 -29.57
N ASN A 35 27.11 3.83 -30.13
CA ASN A 35 27.96 4.75 -29.36
C ASN A 35 27.16 5.76 -28.53
N VAL A 36 25.96 6.16 -28.99
CA VAL A 36 25.05 7.02 -28.22
C VAL A 36 24.44 6.27 -27.02
N LEU A 37 24.21 4.96 -27.18
CA LEU A 37 23.75 4.09 -26.08
C LEU A 37 24.86 3.79 -25.07
N LEU A 38 26.12 3.71 -25.50
CA LEU A 38 27.27 3.54 -24.61
C LEU A 38 27.63 4.82 -23.85
N GLN A 39 27.58 6.00 -24.48
CA GLN A 39 27.77 7.28 -23.76
C GLN A 39 26.71 7.53 -22.67
N LYS A 40 25.49 7.03 -22.87
CA LYS A 40 24.45 7.07 -21.83
C LYS A 40 24.70 6.11 -20.66
N ARG A 41 25.60 5.14 -20.78
CA ARG A 41 26.01 4.28 -19.66
C ARG A 41 27.01 4.98 -18.74
N ASP A 42 27.95 5.73 -19.29
CA ASP A 42 28.95 6.44 -18.48
C ASP A 42 28.33 7.61 -17.70
N ALA A 43 27.33 8.28 -18.26
CA ALA A 43 26.54 9.28 -17.55
C ALA A 43 25.64 8.70 -16.43
N VAL A 44 25.41 7.38 -16.42
CA VAL A 44 24.69 6.67 -15.34
C VAL A 44 25.67 6.05 -14.33
N ALA A 45 26.97 5.96 -14.66
CA ALA A 45 27.99 5.36 -13.82
C ALA A 45 28.65 6.35 -12.84
N GLN A 46 28.44 7.67 -12.99
CA GLN A 46 28.79 8.67 -11.98
C GLN A 46 27.63 8.96 -11.03
N ALA A 47 27.09 7.90 -10.42
CA ALA A 47 26.45 8.07 -9.13
C ALA A 47 27.56 8.33 -8.10
N ALA A 48 27.45 9.42 -7.36
CA ALA A 48 28.24 9.64 -6.15
C ALA A 48 28.31 8.34 -5.32
N ALA A 49 29.44 8.09 -4.64
CA ALA A 49 29.61 6.92 -3.77
C ALA A 49 28.31 6.68 -2.98
N PRO A 50 27.77 5.45 -2.97
CA PRO A 50 26.44 5.21 -2.43
C PRO A 50 26.43 5.69 -0.99
N ALA A 51 25.65 6.73 -0.71
CA ALA A 51 25.44 7.21 0.64
C ALA A 51 25.03 6.02 1.52
N GLU A 52 25.61 5.93 2.71
CA GLU A 52 25.46 4.78 3.59
C GLU A 52 23.97 4.53 3.86
N ALA A 53 23.51 3.34 3.47
CA ALA A 53 22.11 2.98 3.64
C ALA A 53 21.87 2.49 5.07
N LYS A 54 21.06 3.23 5.83
CA LYS A 54 20.58 2.78 7.13
C LYS A 54 19.37 1.88 6.96
N LEU A 55 19.41 0.68 7.55
CA LEU A 55 18.26 -0.22 7.60
C LEU A 55 17.56 -0.08 8.95
N ILE A 56 16.26 0.23 8.91
CA ILE A 56 15.44 0.45 10.12
C ILE A 56 14.31 -0.59 10.15
N PRO A 57 14.24 -1.47 11.17
CA PRO A 57 13.16 -2.43 11.29
C PRO A 57 11.83 -1.70 11.53
N THR A 58 10.82 -2.04 10.74
CA THR A 58 9.47 -1.47 10.86
C THR A 58 8.41 -2.40 10.24
N PHE A 59 7.15 -1.96 10.27
CA PHE A 59 6.02 -2.69 9.72
C PHE A 59 5.47 -2.03 8.46
N CYS A 60 5.13 -2.84 7.46
CA CYS A 60 4.50 -2.37 6.23
C CYS A 60 3.03 -1.95 6.50
N ALA A 61 2.70 -0.69 6.19
CA ALA A 61 1.35 -0.15 6.36
C ALA A 61 0.49 -0.18 5.07
N MET A 62 0.99 -0.79 3.98
CA MET A 62 0.38 -0.69 2.64
C MET A 62 -0.92 -1.49 2.47
N CYS A 63 -1.24 -2.41 3.36
CA CYS A 63 -2.51 -3.13 3.38
C CYS A 63 -3.09 -3.20 4.80
N GLY A 64 -4.23 -3.87 4.97
CA GLY A 64 -4.92 -4.01 6.26
C GLY A 64 -4.02 -4.56 7.39
N PRO A 65 -4.43 -4.38 8.65
CA PRO A 65 -3.58 -4.59 9.83
C PRO A 65 -3.24 -6.06 10.09
N SER A 66 -3.99 -7.00 9.52
CA SER A 66 -3.84 -8.43 9.80
C SER A 66 -2.52 -9.02 9.29
N SER A 67 -1.88 -8.39 8.30
CA SER A 67 -0.70 -8.96 7.66
C SER A 67 0.59 -8.70 8.41
N GLY A 68 0.65 -7.65 9.25
CA GLY A 68 1.79 -7.34 10.13
C GLY A 68 3.19 -7.53 9.53
N CYS A 69 3.34 -7.32 8.21
CA CYS A 69 4.56 -7.72 7.51
C CYS A 69 5.73 -6.85 7.96
N GLY A 70 6.77 -7.49 8.47
CA GLY A 70 8.03 -6.83 8.79
C GLY A 70 8.78 -6.46 7.52
N ILE A 71 9.42 -5.30 7.56
CA ILE A 71 10.32 -4.79 6.53
C ILE A 71 11.53 -4.14 7.19
N MET A 72 12.67 -4.18 6.50
CA MET A 72 13.78 -3.28 6.79
C MET A 72 13.64 -2.05 5.90
N ALA A 73 13.23 -0.92 6.46
CA ALA A 73 13.15 0.33 5.71
C ALA A 73 14.58 0.82 5.38
N LYS A 74 14.89 0.92 4.09
CA LYS A 74 16.16 1.43 3.59
C LYS A 74 16.10 2.95 3.52
N VAL A 75 16.96 3.59 4.32
CA VAL A 75 17.06 5.04 4.43
C VAL A 75 18.42 5.49 3.92
N VAL A 76 18.42 6.38 2.92
CA VAL A 76 19.62 6.98 2.34
C VAL A 76 19.42 8.50 2.40
N ASP A 77 20.40 9.23 2.95
CA ASP A 77 20.33 10.69 3.15
C ASP A 77 19.03 11.15 3.85
N GLY A 78 18.60 10.39 4.86
CA GLY A 78 17.36 10.67 5.61
C GLY A 78 16.07 10.41 4.83
N LYS A 79 16.13 9.87 3.61
CA LYS A 79 14.96 9.53 2.78
C LYS A 79 14.73 8.02 2.74
N PHE A 80 13.46 7.62 2.88
CA PHE A 80 13.00 6.25 2.74
C PHE A 80 12.97 5.85 1.26
N VAL A 81 14.03 5.20 0.78
CA VAL A 81 14.20 4.91 -0.66
C VAL A 81 13.68 3.55 -1.08
N GLY A 82 13.43 2.64 -0.14
CA GLY A 82 12.95 1.30 -0.44
C GLY A 82 12.92 0.40 0.78
N ILE A 83 12.67 -0.88 0.54
CA ILE A 83 12.66 -1.89 1.59
C ILE A 83 13.66 -3.00 1.27
N GLU A 84 14.23 -3.61 2.30
CA GLU A 84 14.97 -4.85 2.25
C GLU A 84 14.22 -5.93 3.05
N PRO A 85 14.48 -7.23 2.79
CA PRO A 85 13.93 -8.33 3.56
C PRO A 85 14.19 -8.19 5.07
N PHE A 86 13.20 -8.59 5.88
CA PHE A 86 13.35 -8.76 7.33
C PHE A 86 13.12 -10.24 7.71
N PRO A 87 14.16 -11.10 7.63
CA PRO A 87 14.03 -12.56 7.81
C PRO A 87 13.49 -12.97 9.18
N GLU A 88 13.79 -12.21 10.23
CA GLU A 88 13.41 -12.49 11.61
C GLU A 88 11.92 -12.23 11.86
N CYS A 89 11.21 -11.54 10.96
CA CYS A 89 9.79 -11.30 11.13
C CYS A 89 9.00 -12.62 10.96
N PRO A 90 8.28 -13.08 11.99
CA PRO A 90 7.60 -14.39 11.96
C PRO A 90 6.51 -14.44 10.90
N THR A 91 5.89 -13.29 10.60
CA THR A 91 4.71 -13.21 9.76
C THR A 91 5.03 -13.43 8.28
N ASN A 92 6.13 -12.86 7.79
CA ASN A 92 6.48 -12.91 6.37
C ASN A 92 7.87 -13.46 6.08
N LYS A 93 8.71 -13.71 7.09
CA LYS A 93 10.03 -14.37 6.96
C LYS A 93 10.88 -13.76 5.85
N GLY A 94 10.94 -12.42 5.80
CA GLY A 94 11.65 -11.65 4.79
C GLY A 94 10.98 -11.52 3.41
N LYS A 95 9.84 -12.17 3.17
CA LYS A 95 9.11 -12.06 1.89
C LYS A 95 8.21 -10.83 1.90
N ASN A 96 8.19 -10.06 0.82
CA ASN A 96 7.32 -8.89 0.70
C ASN A 96 6.62 -8.86 -0.66
N CYS A 97 5.38 -8.38 -0.67
CA CYS A 97 4.62 -8.21 -1.91
C CYS A 97 4.98 -6.88 -2.61
N PRO A 98 4.60 -6.69 -3.90
CA PRO A 98 4.91 -5.47 -4.64
C PRO A 98 4.42 -4.17 -3.98
N LYS A 99 3.32 -4.23 -3.22
CA LYS A 99 2.79 -3.06 -2.49
C LYS A 99 3.80 -2.52 -1.50
N ALA A 100 4.56 -3.38 -0.83
CA ALA A 100 5.54 -2.97 0.15
C ALA A 100 6.72 -2.22 -0.51
N HIS A 101 7.14 -2.67 -1.70
CA HIS A 101 8.16 -1.96 -2.50
C HIS A 101 7.66 -0.60 -3.03
N ALA A 102 6.35 -0.45 -3.22
CA ALA A 102 5.74 0.82 -3.60
C ALA A 102 5.55 1.82 -2.43
N ALA A 103 5.82 1.42 -1.18
CA ALA A 103 5.59 2.26 0.00
C ALA A 103 6.24 3.65 -0.05
N PRO A 104 7.46 3.84 -0.58
CA PRO A 104 8.06 5.17 -0.73
C PRO A 104 7.19 6.14 -1.54
N GLN A 105 6.50 5.66 -2.58
CA GLN A 105 5.63 6.49 -3.43
C GLN A 105 4.45 7.07 -2.63
N TRP A 106 3.93 6.32 -1.66
CA TRP A 106 2.86 6.77 -0.78
C TRP A 106 3.35 7.85 0.19
N VAL A 107 4.54 7.65 0.79
CA VAL A 107 5.13 8.59 1.76
C VAL A 107 5.43 9.94 1.11
N TYR A 108 5.93 9.91 -0.14
CA TYR A 108 6.37 11.08 -0.90
C TYR A 108 5.40 11.51 -1.99
N SER A 109 4.14 11.06 -1.94
CA SER A 109 3.12 11.50 -2.89
C SER A 109 3.06 13.04 -2.93
N PRO A 110 3.07 13.67 -4.13
CA PRO A 110 2.96 15.12 -4.25
C PRO A 110 1.61 15.64 -3.74
N GLU A 111 0.58 14.79 -3.73
CA GLU A 111 -0.79 15.10 -3.29
C GLU A 111 -1.00 14.89 -1.78
N ARG A 112 0.04 14.46 -1.05
CA ARG A 112 -0.07 14.21 0.39
C ARG A 112 -0.44 15.51 1.13
N LEU A 113 -1.48 15.43 1.97
CA LEU A 113 -1.82 16.51 2.90
C LEU A 113 -0.68 16.73 3.91
N LYS A 114 -0.18 17.96 3.97
CA LYS A 114 0.94 18.37 4.85
C LYS A 114 0.50 19.19 6.05
N TYR A 115 -0.72 19.75 6.01
CA TYR A 115 -1.24 20.66 7.01
C TYR A 115 -2.72 20.39 7.30
N PRO A 116 -3.21 20.74 8.50
CA PRO A 116 -4.64 20.81 8.76
C PRO A 116 -5.33 21.81 7.84
N MET A 117 -6.55 21.47 7.41
CA MET A 117 -7.33 22.25 6.45
C MET A 117 -8.76 22.44 6.96
N LYS A 118 -9.29 23.66 6.85
CA LYS A 118 -10.68 24.02 7.20
C LYS A 118 -11.48 24.29 5.94
N ARG A 119 -12.67 23.69 5.84
CA ARG A 119 -13.59 23.97 4.73
C ARG A 119 -14.15 25.39 4.86
N VAL A 120 -14.10 26.16 3.78
CA VAL A 120 -14.60 27.55 3.73
C VAL A 120 -15.75 27.76 2.76
N GLY A 121 -16.03 26.79 1.88
CA GLY A 121 -17.17 26.81 0.97
C GLY A 121 -18.29 25.84 1.36
N LYS A 122 -19.32 25.74 0.50
CA LYS A 122 -20.38 24.73 0.68
C LYS A 122 -19.80 23.31 0.55
N LYS A 123 -20.45 22.35 1.20
CA LYS A 123 -20.08 20.94 1.10
C LYS A 123 -20.15 20.51 -0.38
N GLY A 124 -19.06 19.91 -0.89
CA GLY A 124 -18.94 19.49 -2.28
C GLY A 124 -18.08 20.41 -3.16
N GLU A 125 -17.83 21.66 -2.75
CA GLU A 125 -17.06 22.62 -3.58
C GLU A 125 -15.53 22.42 -3.53
N GLY A 126 -15.01 21.59 -2.62
CA GLY A 126 -13.57 21.37 -2.48
C GLY A 126 -12.76 22.58 -1.99
N LYS A 127 -13.43 23.63 -1.48
CA LYS A 127 -12.76 24.85 -0.99
C LYS A 127 -12.29 24.71 0.45
N PHE A 128 -10.97 24.70 0.64
CA PHE A 128 -10.32 24.61 1.93
C PHE A 128 -9.23 25.67 2.11
N GLN A 129 -9.08 26.15 3.34
CA GLN A 129 -7.95 26.99 3.75
C GLN A 129 -7.08 26.24 4.75
N ARG A 130 -5.77 26.49 4.72
CA ARG A 130 -4.84 25.95 5.72
C ARG A 130 -5.09 26.62 7.07
N ILE A 131 -5.02 25.83 8.14
CA ILE A 131 -5.08 26.30 9.53
C ILE A 131 -3.96 25.66 10.36
N THR A 132 -3.77 26.14 11.59
CA THR A 132 -2.80 25.54 12.53
C THR A 132 -3.37 24.29 13.17
N TRP A 133 -2.50 23.46 13.78
CA TRP A 133 -2.95 22.32 14.57
C TRP A 133 -3.77 22.74 15.78
N ASP A 134 -3.38 23.81 16.48
CA ASP A 134 -4.10 24.32 17.64
C ASP A 134 -5.50 24.82 17.26
N GLU A 135 -5.63 25.55 16.14
CA GLU A 135 -6.94 25.98 15.63
C GLU A 135 -7.80 24.76 15.26
N ALA A 136 -7.22 23.77 14.58
CA ALA A 136 -7.95 22.58 14.16
C ALA A 136 -8.49 21.78 15.35
N ILE A 137 -7.65 21.54 16.36
CA ILE A 137 -8.00 20.79 17.56
C ILE A 137 -9.06 21.56 18.37
N THR A 138 -8.86 22.86 18.56
CA THR A 138 -9.81 23.72 19.29
C THR A 138 -11.18 23.72 18.61
N LEU A 139 -11.22 23.95 17.28
CA LEU A 139 -12.45 23.96 16.51
C LEU A 139 -13.21 22.63 16.60
N ILE A 140 -12.51 21.50 16.51
CA ILE A 140 -13.11 20.16 16.63
C ILE A 140 -13.63 19.97 18.06
N ALA A 141 -12.82 20.26 19.07
CA ALA A 141 -13.19 20.07 20.48
C ALA A 141 -14.43 20.90 20.86
N ASP A 142 -14.46 22.17 20.48
CA ASP A 142 -15.58 23.06 20.75
C ASP A 142 -16.85 22.58 20.05
N LYS A 143 -16.72 22.14 18.79
CA LYS A 143 -17.88 21.61 18.07
C LYS A 143 -18.41 20.31 18.72
N LEU A 144 -17.52 19.42 19.16
CA LEU A 144 -17.92 18.20 19.85
C LEU A 144 -18.60 18.50 21.19
N LYS A 145 -18.14 19.50 21.95
CA LYS A 145 -18.79 19.94 23.19
C LYS A 145 -20.18 20.54 22.91
N GLU A 146 -20.30 21.39 21.90
CA GLU A 146 -21.58 21.99 21.47
C GLU A 146 -22.58 20.90 21.05
N GLN A 147 -22.16 19.94 20.22
CA GLN A 147 -23.02 18.83 19.78
C GLN A 147 -23.46 17.97 20.97
N LYS A 148 -22.53 17.62 21.86
CA LYS A 148 -22.83 16.83 23.06
C LYS A 148 -23.82 17.55 23.98
N ALA A 149 -23.67 18.85 24.19
CA ALA A 149 -24.59 19.63 25.03
C ALA A 149 -25.98 19.75 24.40
N LYS A 150 -26.07 19.83 23.07
CA LYS A 150 -27.34 20.04 22.36
C LYS A 150 -28.12 18.76 22.07
N TYR A 151 -27.43 17.66 21.77
CA TYR A 151 -28.04 16.43 21.23
C TYR A 151 -27.65 15.17 22.01
N GLY A 152 -26.86 15.29 23.07
CA GLY A 152 -26.28 14.14 23.78
C GLY A 152 -24.99 13.63 23.12
N PRO A 153 -24.17 12.88 23.87
CA PRO A 153 -22.91 12.33 23.36
C PRO A 153 -23.10 11.36 22.19
N GLU A 154 -24.25 10.68 22.10
CA GLU A 154 -24.59 9.73 21.04
C GLU A 154 -24.67 10.39 19.67
N SER A 155 -24.77 11.72 19.59
CA SER A 155 -24.76 12.45 18.31
C SER A 155 -23.44 12.33 17.53
N LEU A 156 -22.34 11.93 18.19
CA LEU A 156 -21.06 11.67 17.54
C LEU A 156 -20.97 10.23 17.02
N ALA A 157 -20.68 10.03 15.75
CA ALA A 157 -20.30 8.74 15.19
C ALA A 157 -18.90 8.77 14.58
N ILE A 158 -18.13 7.70 14.73
CA ILE A 158 -16.84 7.51 14.05
C ILE A 158 -16.91 6.28 13.16
N LEU A 159 -16.74 6.49 11.86
CA LEU A 159 -16.52 5.42 10.90
C LEU A 159 -15.01 5.21 10.73
N SER A 160 -14.47 4.13 11.29
CA SER A 160 -13.07 3.78 11.10
C SER A 160 -12.88 3.13 9.73
N PRO A 161 -11.93 3.60 8.90
CA PRO A 161 -11.71 3.07 7.56
C PRO A 161 -11.09 1.66 7.62
N ALA A 162 -9.77 1.52 7.48
CA ALA A 162 -9.08 0.27 7.79
C ALA A 162 -8.79 0.22 9.29
N ARG A 163 -8.96 -0.94 9.94
CA ARG A 163 -8.48 -1.11 11.32
C ARG A 163 -6.98 -0.86 11.34
N ARG A 164 -6.51 -0.03 12.25
CA ARG A 164 -5.09 0.30 12.46
C ARG A 164 -4.81 0.36 13.94
N SER A 165 -3.55 0.49 14.32
CA SER A 165 -3.17 0.71 15.73
C SER A 165 -3.89 1.91 16.36
N TYR A 166 -4.23 2.93 15.56
CA TYR A 166 -4.98 4.07 16.07
C TYR A 166 -6.48 3.81 16.32
N SER A 167 -7.05 2.73 15.77
CA SER A 167 -8.47 2.41 15.93
C SER A 167 -8.84 2.22 17.41
N ASP A 168 -7.93 1.66 18.21
CA ASP A 168 -8.16 1.45 19.64
C ASP A 168 -8.20 2.79 20.41
N TYR A 169 -7.44 3.80 19.98
CA TYR A 169 -7.55 5.16 20.54
C TYR A 169 -8.88 5.82 20.20
N LEU A 170 -9.43 5.58 19.00
CA LEU A 170 -10.75 6.09 18.62
C LEU A 170 -11.86 5.45 19.46
N TYR A 171 -11.78 4.15 19.72
CA TYR A 171 -12.69 3.48 20.64
C TYR A 171 -12.62 4.06 22.05
N ARG A 172 -11.40 4.18 22.60
CA ARG A 172 -11.19 4.78 23.93
C ARG A 172 -11.74 6.20 24.01
N PHE A 173 -11.53 7.00 22.97
CA PHE A 173 -12.08 8.35 22.88
C PHE A 173 -13.62 8.36 22.88
N LEU A 174 -14.27 7.45 22.15
CA LEU A 174 -15.73 7.36 22.18
C LEU A 174 -16.28 6.94 23.53
N MET A 175 -15.61 5.99 24.21
CA MET A 175 -15.98 5.56 25.55
C MET A 175 -15.91 6.73 26.55
N THR A 176 -14.85 7.55 26.49
CA THR A 176 -14.73 8.73 27.37
C THR A 176 -15.67 9.87 26.94
N HIS A 177 -15.93 10.03 25.64
CA HIS A 177 -16.91 10.99 25.14
C HIS A 177 -18.34 10.59 25.52
N GLY A 178 -18.62 9.29 25.67
CA GLY A 178 -19.93 8.72 25.98
C GLY A 178 -20.75 8.33 24.76
N SER A 179 -20.14 8.17 23.58
CA SER A 179 -20.87 7.74 22.38
C SER A 179 -20.66 6.24 22.11
N PRO A 180 -21.73 5.48 21.83
CA PRO A 180 -21.62 4.08 21.43
C PRO A 180 -21.34 3.92 19.91
N ASN A 181 -21.36 5.01 19.14
CA ASN A 181 -21.45 4.96 17.68
C ASN A 181 -20.08 4.81 17.00
N TYR A 182 -19.46 3.64 17.20
CA TYR A 182 -18.31 3.22 16.42
C TYR A 182 -18.72 2.27 15.30
N GLY A 183 -18.42 2.65 14.05
CA GLY A 183 -18.64 1.81 12.87
C GLY A 183 -17.32 1.35 12.27
N HIS A 184 -17.15 0.04 12.08
CA HIS A 184 -16.04 -0.52 11.32
C HIS A 184 -16.35 -1.93 10.80
N SER A 185 -15.64 -2.37 9.76
CA SER A 185 -15.63 -3.74 9.22
C SER A 185 -16.94 -4.34 8.67
N GLY A 186 -18.08 -3.65 8.78
CA GLY A 186 -19.37 -4.14 8.25
C GLY A 186 -19.37 -4.44 6.75
N ILE A 187 -18.55 -3.74 5.96
CA ILE A 187 -18.39 -3.98 4.51
C ILE A 187 -17.19 -4.88 4.16
N CYS A 188 -16.45 -5.38 5.15
CA CYS A 188 -15.17 -6.05 4.94
C CYS A 188 -15.20 -7.51 5.41
N ALA A 189 -15.07 -7.73 6.72
CA ALA A 189 -14.77 -9.06 7.25
C ALA A 189 -15.82 -9.57 8.25
N MET A 190 -16.77 -8.74 8.68
CA MET A 190 -17.71 -9.11 9.75
C MET A 190 -18.59 -10.30 9.37
N GLN A 191 -19.04 -10.38 8.12
CA GLN A 191 -19.85 -11.51 7.62
C GLN A 191 -19.10 -12.83 7.79
N ARG A 192 -17.84 -12.87 7.32
CA ARG A 192 -16.98 -14.05 7.43
C ARG A 192 -16.70 -14.39 8.90
N MET A 193 -16.32 -13.41 9.70
CA MET A 193 -15.99 -13.63 11.12
C MET A 193 -17.20 -14.19 11.88
N PHE A 194 -18.40 -13.65 11.64
CA PHE A 194 -19.62 -14.09 12.30
C PHE A 194 -19.94 -15.55 11.99
N THR A 195 -19.87 -15.97 10.72
CA THR A 195 -20.10 -17.36 10.32
C THR A 195 -19.15 -18.33 11.02
N PHE A 196 -17.85 -18.01 11.05
CA PHE A 196 -16.86 -18.84 11.74
C PHE A 196 -17.09 -18.90 13.25
N SER A 197 -17.33 -17.76 13.89
CA SER A 197 -17.64 -17.71 15.33
C SER A 197 -18.88 -18.52 15.69
N TYR A 198 -19.94 -18.47 14.88
CA TYR A 198 -21.17 -19.21 15.14
C TYR A 198 -21.01 -20.72 14.91
N THR A 199 -20.24 -21.11 13.88
CA THR A 199 -20.14 -22.52 13.48
C THR A 199 -19.11 -23.28 14.31
N ILE A 200 -17.96 -22.67 14.57
CA ILE A 200 -16.79 -23.34 15.20
C ILE A 200 -16.19 -22.57 16.38
N GLY A 201 -16.85 -21.51 16.86
CA GLY A 201 -16.42 -20.78 18.05
C GLY A 201 -15.31 -19.76 17.84
N GLY A 202 -14.80 -19.57 16.61
CA GLY A 202 -13.75 -18.59 16.34
C GLY A 202 -13.28 -18.56 14.89
N VAL A 203 -12.52 -17.51 14.55
CA VAL A 203 -11.90 -17.36 13.22
C VAL A 203 -10.65 -18.22 13.15
N THR A 204 -10.62 -19.18 12.24
CA THR A 204 -9.47 -20.06 12.01
C THR A 204 -8.59 -19.55 10.86
N SER A 205 -7.38 -20.10 10.79
CA SER A 205 -6.44 -19.89 9.68
C SER A 205 -6.31 -21.21 8.92
N ALA A 206 -6.21 -21.14 7.59
CA ALA A 206 -5.96 -22.33 6.78
C ALA A 206 -4.50 -22.76 6.91
N ASP A 207 -4.28 -24.05 7.13
CA ASP A 207 -2.94 -24.65 7.13
C ASP A 207 -2.52 -25.03 5.70
N TYR A 208 -2.11 -24.02 4.94
CA TYR A 208 -1.72 -24.20 3.54
C TYR A 208 -0.52 -25.13 3.34
N THR A 209 0.32 -25.32 4.36
CA THR A 209 1.58 -26.08 4.20
C THR A 209 1.33 -27.58 4.21
N ASN A 210 0.31 -28.03 4.94
CA ASN A 210 -0.02 -29.44 5.12
C ASN A 210 -1.31 -29.86 4.39
N ALA A 211 -1.86 -29.02 3.51
CA ALA A 211 -3.11 -29.31 2.81
C ALA A 211 -2.91 -30.21 1.57
N ASP A 212 -3.63 -31.33 1.50
CA ASP A 212 -3.68 -32.19 0.30
C ASP A 212 -4.57 -31.61 -0.82
N LEU A 213 -5.59 -30.83 -0.43
CA LEU A 213 -6.54 -30.19 -1.35
C LEU A 213 -6.89 -28.79 -0.84
N ILE A 214 -6.85 -27.80 -1.75
CA ILE A 214 -7.30 -26.43 -1.48
C ILE A 214 -8.45 -26.10 -2.44
N VAL A 215 -9.60 -25.75 -1.87
CA VAL A 215 -10.77 -25.25 -2.62
C VAL A 215 -10.87 -23.74 -2.42
N LEU A 216 -10.86 -22.99 -3.52
CA LEU A 216 -11.01 -21.53 -3.52
C LEU A 216 -12.40 -21.16 -4.01
N TRP A 217 -13.17 -20.49 -3.15
CA TRP A 217 -14.51 -20.00 -3.45
C TRP A 217 -14.57 -18.48 -3.27
N GLY A 218 -14.18 -17.74 -4.32
CA GLY A 218 -14.20 -16.28 -4.35
C GLY A 218 -13.03 -15.60 -3.65
#